data_AF-A0AAN6GY73-F1
#
_entry.id   AF-A0AAN6GY73-F1
#
_cell.length_a   1.000
_cell.length_b   1.000
_cell.length_c   1.000
_cell.angle_alpha   90.00
_cell.angle_beta   90.00
_cell.angle_gamma   90.00
#
_symmetry.space_group_name_H-M   'P 1'
#
loop_
_entity.id
_entity.type
_entity.pdbx_description
1 polymer ?
#
loop_
_entity_poly.entity_id
_entity_poly.type
_entity_poly.pdbx_seq_one_letter_code
_entity_poly.pdbx_strand_id
1 'polypeptide(L)'
;MHERSPYAKSPPDFAQLAKDYPALAKHVIPNSSRSSTIDFQDADAVRTLAEALLWTDFKIAASFADDRLCPTIPNRLNYVLWLQDVLSETRRILAQVKPLGPADPPGSVGEDERPRKKARLGPIQKAKLRGLDIGTGASAIYPLLFCATDSDVEMIGTDIDPKSLEHAQSIIDDPRNERHRLSSRIKTMLKRLSDPFFRNLPSSDTNQGTGRLAFDFTMCNPPFYSSKQDMLDSAKGKAKGASAVCTGTDGEMVFKVENSQGAGGEVGFVKRMMDESFGLEHRSQVLWFTSMLGRLSSVDTLLDHLQQKDRENGKGDRLVSWVVHELIQGTTKRWVLGWSFAGVHLVDEPLAVPRHRRPWTTKRNWLSGAEDIDATLQNVEVVLRSIGDLSYELRQDEITPATVTVQVAVMSVSWTRAARRAKMLPEGRGSPRPTTGAAVLCVDILIDGGSRPTLSGANASKDGKQVPQIDFCWTFGRSQATFDSFCLHVKSKWGARRIQ
;
A
#
# COMPACT_ATOMS: atom_id res chain seq x y z
N MET A 1 13.52 8.02 -4.56
CA MET A 1 12.69 7.42 -5.64
C MET A 1 12.54 5.94 -5.34
N HIS A 2 11.45 5.33 -5.82
CA HIS A 2 11.15 3.91 -5.66
C HIS A 2 12.21 3.06 -6.38
N GLU A 3 12.66 1.94 -5.82
CA GLU A 3 13.76 1.13 -6.39
C GLU A 3 13.46 0.56 -7.79
N ARG A 4 12.19 0.16 -8.03
CA ARG A 4 11.69 -0.30 -9.34
C ARG A 4 11.54 0.82 -10.38
N SER A 5 11.77 2.09 -10.02
CA SER A 5 11.72 3.20 -10.97
C SER A 5 12.98 3.20 -11.84
N PRO A 6 12.88 3.32 -13.18
CA PRO A 6 14.05 3.43 -14.06
C PRO A 6 14.89 4.66 -13.73
N TYR A 7 14.29 5.67 -13.12
CA TYR A 7 14.94 6.93 -12.74
C TYR A 7 15.65 6.87 -11.38
N ALA A 8 15.54 5.77 -10.63
CA ALA A 8 16.10 5.67 -9.28
C ALA A 8 17.63 5.56 -9.26
N LYS A 9 18.19 4.87 -10.25
CA LYS A 9 19.64 4.65 -10.36
C LYS A 9 20.33 5.70 -11.22
N SER A 10 19.66 6.15 -12.28
CA SER A 10 20.19 7.13 -13.22
C SER A 10 19.11 8.16 -13.57
N PRO A 11 19.41 9.46 -13.53
CA PRO A 11 18.49 10.48 -14.05
C PRO A 11 18.32 10.32 -15.57
N PRO A 12 17.21 10.81 -16.16
CA PRO A 12 17.03 10.76 -17.60
C PRO A 12 18.14 11.53 -18.34
N ASP A 13 18.73 10.90 -19.36
CA ASP A 13 19.68 11.54 -20.27
C ASP A 13 18.90 12.31 -21.35
N PHE A 14 18.80 13.64 -21.20
CA PHE A 14 18.01 14.46 -22.12
C PHE A 14 18.59 14.51 -23.55
N ALA A 15 19.90 14.35 -23.72
CA ALA A 15 20.52 14.31 -25.04
C ALA A 15 20.15 13.00 -25.75
N GLN A 16 20.13 11.89 -25.03
CA GLN A 16 19.66 10.61 -25.57
C GLN A 16 18.14 10.64 -25.83
N LEU A 17 17.34 11.16 -24.89
CA LEU A 17 15.90 11.32 -25.08
C LEU A 17 15.55 12.19 -26.29
N ALA A 18 16.31 13.26 -26.57
CA ALA A 18 16.12 14.07 -27.76
C ALA A 18 16.42 13.34 -29.07
N LYS A 19 17.28 12.31 -29.06
CA LYS A 19 17.48 11.43 -30.23
C LYS A 19 16.28 10.49 -30.40
N ASP A 20 15.79 9.94 -29.30
CA ASP A 20 14.70 8.95 -29.31
C ASP A 20 13.31 9.60 -29.49
N TYR A 21 13.18 10.87 -29.12
CA TYR A 21 11.99 11.71 -29.27
C TYR A 21 12.39 13.10 -29.82
N PRO A 22 12.52 13.25 -31.16
CA PRO A 22 13.08 14.45 -31.79
C PRO A 22 12.40 15.78 -31.43
N ALA A 23 11.12 15.78 -31.06
CA ALA A 23 10.42 16.98 -30.62
C ALA A 23 11.06 17.62 -29.37
N LEU A 24 11.72 16.84 -28.52
CA LEU A 24 12.42 17.34 -27.33
C LEU A 24 13.68 18.15 -27.70
N ALA A 25 14.30 17.88 -28.86
CA ALA A 25 15.62 18.43 -29.22
C ALA A 25 15.67 19.96 -29.18
N LYS A 26 14.59 20.65 -29.56
CA LYS A 26 14.51 22.12 -29.56
C LYS A 26 14.56 22.74 -28.15
N HIS A 27 14.28 21.95 -27.10
CA HIS A 27 14.29 22.39 -25.70
C HIS A 27 15.57 21.99 -24.95
N VAL A 28 16.41 21.14 -25.54
CA VAL A 28 17.61 20.64 -24.87
C VAL A 28 18.70 21.70 -24.86
N ILE A 29 19.12 22.09 -23.66
CA ILE A 29 20.20 23.02 -23.40
C ILE A 29 21.47 22.20 -23.09
N PRO A 30 22.51 22.27 -23.94
CA PRO A 30 23.78 21.61 -23.66
C PRO A 30 24.50 22.28 -22.48
N ASN A 31 25.14 21.49 -21.62
CA ASN A 31 26.00 21.98 -20.53
C ASN A 31 27.45 21.55 -20.76
N SER A 32 28.40 22.36 -20.28
CA SER A 32 29.83 22.17 -20.45
C SER A 32 30.40 20.92 -19.76
N SER A 33 29.63 20.26 -18.89
CA SER A 33 30.03 19.07 -18.13
C SER A 33 29.42 17.73 -18.60
N ARG A 34 29.02 17.62 -19.87
CA ARG A 34 28.37 16.44 -20.49
C ARG A 34 26.96 16.10 -19.99
N SER A 35 26.31 16.96 -19.21
CA SER A 35 24.90 16.79 -18.81
C SER A 35 23.99 17.82 -19.47
N SER A 36 23.21 17.43 -20.48
CA SER A 36 22.19 18.31 -21.04
C SER A 36 21.04 18.55 -20.06
N THR A 37 20.43 19.74 -20.07
CA THR A 37 19.24 20.10 -19.28
C THR A 37 18.12 20.62 -20.20
N ILE A 38 16.95 20.92 -19.64
CA ILE A 38 15.93 21.77 -20.26
C ILE A 38 15.68 22.99 -19.36
N ASP A 39 14.94 23.98 -19.85
CA ASP A 39 14.35 25.00 -18.99
C ASP A 39 13.07 24.46 -18.35
N PHE A 40 13.10 24.21 -17.04
CA PHE A 40 11.92 23.72 -16.31
C PHE A 40 10.86 24.80 -16.04
N GLN A 41 11.14 26.07 -16.36
CA GLN A 41 10.15 27.14 -16.34
C GLN A 41 9.42 27.29 -17.68
N ASP A 42 9.92 26.67 -18.75
CA ASP A 42 9.23 26.58 -20.04
C ASP A 42 8.19 25.43 -19.98
N ALA A 43 6.92 25.80 -20.06
CA ALA A 43 5.82 24.83 -20.04
C ALA A 43 5.85 23.87 -21.24
N ASP A 44 6.30 24.33 -22.41
CA ASP A 44 6.41 23.48 -23.60
C ASP A 44 7.53 22.46 -23.45
N ALA A 45 8.67 22.88 -22.87
CA ALA A 45 9.78 21.99 -22.55
C ALA A 45 9.37 20.90 -21.54
N VAL A 46 8.66 21.27 -20.47
CA VAL A 46 8.20 20.32 -19.44
C VAL A 46 7.17 19.34 -19.99
N ARG A 47 6.22 19.79 -20.82
CA ARG A 47 5.26 18.90 -21.51
C ARG A 47 5.96 17.94 -22.44
N THR A 48 6.83 18.45 -23.32
CA THR A 48 7.57 17.65 -24.28
C THR A 48 8.47 16.62 -23.59
N LEU A 49 9.08 16.97 -22.45
CA LEU A 49 9.84 16.02 -21.63
C LEU A 49 8.94 14.91 -21.07
N ALA A 50 7.75 15.26 -20.55
CA ALA A 50 6.82 14.27 -20.02
C ALA A 50 6.34 13.29 -21.10
N GLU A 51 6.02 13.79 -22.30
CA GLU A 51 5.69 12.97 -23.47
C GLU A 51 6.86 12.07 -23.90
N ALA A 52 8.08 12.62 -23.96
CA ALA A 52 9.29 11.87 -24.33
C ALA A 52 9.58 10.73 -23.34
N LEU A 53 9.35 10.94 -22.04
CA LEU A 53 9.51 9.91 -21.01
C LEU A 53 8.44 8.81 -21.14
N LEU A 54 7.17 9.19 -21.35
CA LEU A 54 6.09 8.22 -21.59
C LEU A 54 6.35 7.38 -22.83
N TRP A 55 6.80 8.00 -23.91
CA TRP A 55 7.15 7.30 -25.14
C TRP A 55 8.36 6.40 -24.93
N THR A 56 9.47 6.91 -24.40
CA THR A 56 10.73 6.16 -24.36
C THR A 56 10.64 4.98 -23.40
N ASP A 57 10.12 5.20 -22.18
CA ASP A 57 10.20 4.22 -21.10
C ASP A 57 8.93 3.35 -21.00
N PHE A 58 7.79 3.90 -21.38
CA PHE A 58 6.50 3.21 -21.27
C PHE A 58 5.84 2.94 -22.62
N LYS A 59 6.42 3.37 -23.75
CA LYS A 59 5.82 3.41 -25.10
C LYS A 59 4.32 3.73 -25.04
N ILE A 60 4.03 4.84 -24.37
CA ILE A 60 2.74 5.51 -24.40
C ILE A 60 2.95 6.78 -25.22
N ALA A 61 2.24 6.87 -26.35
CA ALA A 61 2.06 8.12 -27.04
C ALA A 61 1.05 8.97 -26.27
N ALA A 62 1.44 10.20 -25.94
CA ALA A 62 0.57 11.18 -25.30
C ALA A 62 0.86 12.54 -25.93
N SER A 63 -0.15 13.39 -25.98
CA SER A 63 -0.01 14.82 -26.21
C SER A 63 -0.72 15.50 -25.06
N PHE A 64 -0.04 16.37 -24.31
CA PHE A 64 -0.62 17.01 -23.15
C PHE A 64 -1.16 18.42 -23.47
N ALA A 65 -2.35 18.73 -22.93
CA ALA A 65 -2.98 20.03 -23.07
C ALA A 65 -2.11 21.16 -22.48
N ASP A 66 -2.10 22.30 -23.15
CA ASP A 66 -1.29 23.46 -22.77
C ASP A 66 -1.91 24.29 -21.63
N ASP A 67 -3.21 24.12 -21.40
CA ASP A 67 -4.03 24.82 -20.39
C ASP A 67 -4.38 23.94 -19.18
N ARG A 68 -3.67 22.82 -18.97
CA ARG A 68 -3.88 21.88 -17.87
C ARG A 68 -2.58 21.52 -17.16
N LEU A 69 -2.69 20.89 -15.98
CA LEU A 69 -1.52 20.49 -15.21
C LEU A 69 -0.70 19.39 -15.93
N CYS A 70 0.54 19.70 -16.30
CA CYS A 70 1.47 18.70 -16.83
C CYS A 70 2.03 17.80 -15.71
N PRO A 71 1.93 16.47 -15.81
CA PRO A 71 2.42 15.58 -14.77
C PRO A 71 3.95 15.38 -14.84
N THR A 72 4.62 15.36 -13.69
CA THR A 72 6.02 14.94 -13.57
C THR A 72 6.13 13.42 -13.46
N ILE A 73 6.41 12.74 -14.60
CA ILE A 73 6.37 11.27 -14.72
C ILE A 73 7.09 10.51 -13.59
N PRO A 74 8.35 10.85 -13.20
CA PRO A 74 9.05 10.10 -12.16
C PRO A 74 8.34 10.14 -10.79
N ASN A 75 7.72 11.26 -10.43
CA ASN A 75 7.00 11.37 -9.16
C ASN A 75 5.69 10.56 -9.19
N ARG A 76 4.96 10.59 -10.31
CA ARG A 76 3.71 9.81 -10.49
C ARG A 76 3.99 8.31 -10.46
N LEU A 77 5.08 7.88 -11.10
CA LEU A 77 5.52 6.49 -11.10
C LEU A 77 5.88 5.99 -9.69
N ASN A 78 6.53 6.81 -8.85
CA ASN A 78 6.83 6.40 -7.47
C ASN A 78 5.55 6.03 -6.69
N TYR A 79 4.45 6.75 -6.90
CA TYR A 79 3.18 6.44 -6.26
C TYR A 79 2.60 5.11 -6.81
N VAL A 80 2.60 4.92 -8.12
CA VAL A 80 2.12 3.67 -8.77
C VAL A 80 2.90 2.46 -8.26
N LEU A 81 4.23 2.51 -8.25
CA LEU A 81 5.08 1.40 -7.83
C LEU A 81 4.90 1.10 -6.34
N TRP A 82 4.84 2.14 -5.50
CA TRP A 82 4.56 1.96 -4.07
C TRP A 82 3.21 1.26 -3.84
N LEU A 83 2.17 1.68 -4.55
CA LEU A 83 0.84 1.09 -4.39
C LEU A 83 0.79 -0.37 -4.90
N GLN A 84 1.54 -0.70 -5.95
CA GLN A 84 1.72 -2.09 -6.37
C GLN A 84 2.36 -2.95 -5.28
N ASP A 85 3.36 -2.44 -4.56
CA ASP A 85 4.00 -3.16 -3.46
C ASP A 85 3.03 -3.36 -2.29
N VAL A 86 2.26 -2.32 -1.95
CA VAL A 86 1.17 -2.41 -0.95
C VAL A 86 0.14 -3.48 -1.32
N LEU A 87 -0.30 -3.53 -2.57
CA LEU A 87 -1.29 -4.49 -3.06
C LEU A 87 -0.75 -5.92 -3.11
N SER A 88 0.50 -6.08 -3.53
CA SER A 88 1.19 -7.37 -3.56
C SER A 88 1.29 -7.95 -2.15
N GLU A 89 1.75 -7.15 -1.19
CA GLU A 89 1.89 -7.55 0.21
C GLU A 89 0.53 -7.82 0.86
N THR A 90 -0.47 -7.00 0.54
CA THR A 90 -1.86 -7.22 0.99
C THR A 90 -2.40 -8.57 0.51
N ARG A 91 -2.17 -8.93 -0.76
CA ARG A 91 -2.61 -10.22 -1.31
C ARG A 91 -1.92 -11.39 -0.62
N ARG A 92 -0.62 -11.27 -0.32
CA ARG A 92 0.11 -12.26 0.47
C ARG A 92 -0.56 -12.48 1.83
N ILE A 93 -0.83 -11.39 2.55
CA ILE A 93 -1.47 -11.46 3.87
C ILE A 93 -2.86 -12.09 3.77
N LEU A 94 -3.70 -11.63 2.83
CA LEU A 94 -5.05 -12.16 2.66
C LEU A 94 -5.09 -13.63 2.21
N ALA A 95 -4.04 -14.13 1.54
CA ALA A 95 -3.93 -15.55 1.23
C ALA A 95 -3.80 -16.42 2.49
N GLN A 96 -3.16 -15.91 3.55
CA GLN A 96 -3.02 -16.61 4.84
C GLN A 96 -4.32 -16.67 5.64
N VAL A 97 -5.28 -15.76 5.36
CA VAL A 97 -6.54 -15.66 6.09
C VAL A 97 -7.51 -16.79 5.72
N LYS A 98 -7.41 -17.30 4.49
CA LYS A 98 -8.25 -18.41 4.02
C LYS A 98 -7.73 -19.73 4.58
N PRO A 99 -8.62 -20.67 4.96
CA PRO A 99 -8.17 -22.00 5.34
C PRO A 99 -7.44 -22.63 4.16
N LEU A 100 -6.31 -23.30 4.43
CA LEU A 100 -5.84 -24.36 3.53
C LEU A 100 -7.04 -25.28 3.32
N GLY A 101 -7.34 -25.63 2.06
CA GLY A 101 -8.43 -26.57 1.76
C GLY A 101 -8.33 -27.84 2.61
N PRO A 102 -9.41 -28.65 2.70
CA PRO A 102 -9.38 -29.86 3.51
C PRO A 102 -8.09 -30.62 3.22
N ALA A 103 -7.28 -30.82 4.27
CA ALA A 103 -6.14 -31.71 4.16
C ALA A 103 -6.67 -33.02 3.60
N ASP A 104 -6.02 -33.57 2.58
CA ASP A 104 -6.35 -34.90 2.10
C ASP A 104 -6.49 -35.82 3.34
N PRO A 105 -7.54 -36.65 3.40
CA PRO A 105 -7.70 -37.57 4.51
C PRO A 105 -6.38 -38.31 4.69
N PRO A 106 -5.94 -38.60 5.93
CA PRO A 106 -4.70 -39.32 6.17
C PRO A 106 -4.80 -40.68 5.48
N GLY A 107 -4.32 -40.74 4.23
CA GLY A 107 -4.12 -41.96 3.50
C GLY A 107 -3.10 -42.75 4.28
N SER A 108 -3.52 -43.93 4.74
CA SER A 108 -2.71 -45.08 5.16
C SER A 108 -1.24 -44.74 5.45
N VAL A 109 -0.91 -44.68 6.74
CA VAL A 109 0.47 -44.66 7.22
C VAL A 109 1.18 -45.91 6.71
N GLY A 110 1.84 -45.80 5.56
CA GLY A 110 2.90 -46.69 5.15
C GLY A 110 4.18 -46.22 5.84
N GLU A 111 4.77 -47.09 6.65
CA GLU A 111 6.05 -46.89 7.33
C GLU A 111 7.19 -46.85 6.30
N ASP A 112 7.33 -45.74 5.55
CA ASP A 112 8.59 -45.34 4.89
C ASP A 112 8.39 -44.05 4.08
N GLU A 113 8.48 -42.86 4.69
CA GLU A 113 8.68 -41.64 3.91
C GLU A 113 9.63 -40.63 4.57
N ARG A 114 10.67 -40.31 3.79
CA ARG A 114 11.64 -39.21 3.94
C ARG A 114 10.91 -37.85 4.01
N PRO A 115 11.55 -36.79 4.54
CA PRO A 115 10.95 -35.46 4.67
C PRO A 115 10.32 -34.97 3.36
N ARG A 116 9.03 -34.62 3.43
CA ARG A 116 8.20 -34.17 2.30
C ARG A 116 8.88 -33.02 1.57
N LYS A 117 9.12 -33.18 0.26
CA LYS A 117 9.58 -32.12 -0.64
C LYS A 117 8.54 -30.98 -0.62
N LYS A 118 9.05 -29.75 -0.47
CA LYS A 118 8.33 -28.46 -0.59
C LYS A 118 7.19 -28.56 -1.60
N ALA A 119 5.94 -28.44 -1.14
CA ALA A 119 4.80 -28.30 -2.04
C ALA A 119 4.99 -27.00 -2.81
N ARG A 120 5.31 -27.09 -4.11
CA ARG A 120 5.25 -25.94 -5.00
C ARG A 120 3.77 -25.66 -5.23
N LEU A 121 3.23 -24.62 -4.57
CA LEU A 121 1.96 -24.04 -5.00
C LEU A 121 2.07 -23.73 -6.50
N GLY A 122 1.22 -24.34 -7.31
CA GLY A 122 1.07 -23.95 -8.71
C GLY A 122 0.70 -22.46 -8.82
N PRO A 123 0.91 -21.84 -9.98
CA PRO A 123 0.64 -20.41 -10.14
C PRO A 123 -0.84 -20.13 -9.85
N ILE A 124 -1.11 -19.45 -8.74
CA ILE A 124 -2.44 -18.92 -8.43
C ILE A 124 -2.76 -17.93 -9.55
N GLN A 125 -3.84 -18.17 -10.28
CA GLN A 125 -4.30 -17.26 -11.32
C GLN A 125 -4.56 -15.88 -10.67
N LYS A 126 -3.69 -14.90 -10.95
CA LYS A 126 -3.73 -13.57 -10.33
C LYS A 126 -5.04 -12.91 -10.75
N ALA A 127 -5.94 -12.68 -9.81
CA ALA A 127 -7.20 -11.98 -10.11
C ALA A 127 -6.90 -10.57 -10.64
N LYS A 128 -7.65 -10.15 -11.67
CA LYS A 128 -7.54 -8.81 -12.26
C LYS A 128 -7.76 -7.73 -11.20
N LEU A 129 -6.83 -6.79 -11.06
CA LEU A 129 -6.91 -5.65 -10.16
C LEU A 129 -7.88 -4.60 -10.72
N ARG A 130 -8.62 -3.92 -9.85
CA ARG A 130 -9.48 -2.78 -10.21
C ARG A 130 -9.12 -1.55 -9.39
N GLY A 131 -8.69 -0.50 -10.06
CA GLY A 131 -8.32 0.79 -9.47
C GLY A 131 -9.31 1.90 -9.81
N LEU A 132 -9.45 2.86 -8.89
CA LEU A 132 -10.18 4.11 -9.10
C LEU A 132 -9.21 5.29 -8.91
N ASP A 133 -9.08 6.13 -9.93
CA ASP A 133 -8.35 7.40 -9.87
C ASP A 133 -9.34 8.57 -9.72
N ILE A 134 -9.17 9.36 -8.67
CA ILE A 134 -10.04 10.49 -8.31
C ILE A 134 -9.35 11.79 -8.68
N GLY A 135 -9.92 12.51 -9.66
CA GLY A 135 -9.28 13.67 -10.27
C GLY A 135 -8.17 13.22 -11.23
N THR A 136 -8.52 12.44 -12.24
CA THR A 136 -7.56 11.85 -13.19
C THR A 136 -6.89 12.90 -14.08
N GLY A 137 -7.50 14.07 -14.20
CA GLY A 137 -7.02 15.21 -14.98
C GLY A 137 -6.94 14.91 -16.48
N ALA A 138 -6.50 15.90 -17.23
CA ALA A 138 -6.36 15.79 -18.68
C ALA A 138 -5.35 14.69 -19.11
N SER A 139 -4.39 14.38 -18.25
CA SER A 139 -3.34 13.41 -18.56
C SER A 139 -3.74 11.94 -18.37
N ALA A 140 -4.75 11.64 -17.55
CA ALA A 140 -5.01 10.28 -17.03
C ALA A 140 -3.73 9.53 -16.56
N ILE A 141 -2.74 10.27 -16.04
CA ILE A 141 -1.38 9.75 -15.90
C ILE A 141 -1.29 8.52 -14.99
N TYR A 142 -2.08 8.46 -13.92
CA TYR A 142 -2.07 7.31 -13.04
C TYR A 142 -2.67 6.07 -13.71
N PRO A 143 -3.88 6.11 -14.32
CA PRO A 143 -4.39 5.01 -15.13
C PRO A 143 -3.42 4.51 -16.20
N LEU A 144 -2.79 5.43 -16.93
CA LEU A 144 -1.81 5.13 -17.97
C LEU A 144 -0.60 4.36 -17.43
N LEU A 145 0.05 4.89 -16.40
CA LEU A 145 1.23 4.26 -15.80
C LEU A 145 0.90 2.92 -15.13
N PHE A 146 -0.25 2.81 -14.47
CA PHE A 146 -0.68 1.54 -13.86
C PHE A 146 -0.90 0.47 -14.91
N CYS A 147 -1.60 0.79 -16.01
CA CYS A 147 -1.83 -0.16 -17.10
C CYS A 147 -0.57 -0.53 -17.87
N ALA A 148 0.41 0.38 -17.95
CA ALA A 148 1.71 0.14 -18.58
C ALA A 148 2.63 -0.76 -17.75
N THR A 149 2.49 -0.75 -16.43
CA THR A 149 3.40 -1.46 -15.50
C THR A 149 2.80 -2.73 -14.88
N ASP A 150 1.49 -2.93 -14.97
CA ASP A 150 0.80 -4.18 -14.62
C ASP A 150 -0.24 -4.48 -15.70
N SER A 151 -0.16 -5.63 -16.37
CA SER A 151 -1.06 -6.04 -17.46
C SER A 151 -2.46 -6.44 -16.97
N ASP A 152 -2.62 -6.70 -15.68
CA ASP A 152 -3.83 -7.27 -15.09
C ASP A 152 -4.63 -6.22 -14.31
N VAL A 153 -4.40 -4.92 -14.54
CA VAL A 153 -5.16 -3.83 -13.92
C VAL A 153 -6.26 -3.30 -14.86
N GLU A 154 -7.41 -2.98 -14.31
CA GLU A 154 -8.43 -2.10 -14.90
C GLU A 154 -8.52 -0.83 -14.06
N MET A 155 -8.71 0.31 -14.71
CA MET A 155 -8.76 1.61 -14.07
C MET A 155 -10.04 2.35 -14.45
N ILE A 156 -10.62 3.06 -13.49
CA ILE A 156 -11.62 4.08 -13.73
C ILE A 156 -11.01 5.43 -13.33
N GLY A 157 -10.92 6.37 -14.26
CA GLY A 157 -10.50 7.74 -14.00
C GLY A 157 -11.73 8.65 -13.90
N THR A 158 -11.92 9.29 -12.75
CA THR A 158 -13.00 10.26 -12.57
C THR A 158 -12.47 11.69 -12.60
N ASP A 159 -13.24 12.60 -13.15
CA ASP A 159 -12.94 14.04 -13.08
C ASP A 159 -14.25 14.85 -13.10
N ILE A 160 -14.17 16.12 -12.67
CA ILE A 160 -15.28 17.06 -12.70
C ILE A 160 -15.22 17.98 -13.93
N ASP A 161 -14.06 18.09 -14.58
CA ASP A 161 -13.89 18.90 -15.78
C ASP A 161 -14.09 18.03 -17.04
N PRO A 162 -15.15 18.26 -17.83
CA PRO A 162 -15.39 17.50 -19.06
C PRO A 162 -14.27 17.66 -20.09
N LYS A 163 -13.58 18.82 -20.15
CA LYS A 163 -12.47 19.03 -21.09
C LYS A 163 -11.25 18.19 -20.72
N SER A 164 -10.98 18.06 -19.42
CA SER A 164 -9.95 17.15 -18.93
C SER A 164 -10.26 15.70 -19.34
N LEU A 165 -11.51 15.26 -19.20
CA LEU A 165 -11.88 13.90 -19.61
C LEU A 165 -11.82 13.68 -21.12
N GLU A 166 -12.22 14.66 -21.92
CA GLU A 166 -12.10 14.59 -23.39
C GLU A 166 -10.63 14.41 -23.80
N HIS A 167 -9.73 15.20 -23.21
CA HIS A 167 -8.31 15.09 -23.50
C HIS A 167 -7.69 13.77 -23.01
N ALA A 168 -8.04 13.34 -21.79
CA ALA A 168 -7.63 12.04 -21.26
C ALA A 168 -8.08 10.90 -22.18
N GLN A 169 -9.33 10.95 -22.66
CA GLN A 169 -9.88 9.96 -23.56
C GLN A 169 -9.12 9.93 -24.90
N SER A 170 -8.71 11.10 -25.41
CA SER A 170 -7.90 11.18 -26.64
C SER A 170 -6.55 10.45 -26.53
N ILE A 171 -5.90 10.48 -25.36
CA ILE A 171 -4.65 9.75 -25.10
C ILE A 171 -4.94 8.25 -24.96
N ILE A 172 -6.02 7.89 -24.25
CA ILE A 172 -6.41 6.50 -24.02
C ILE A 172 -6.74 5.79 -25.35
N ASP A 173 -7.44 6.48 -26.26
CA ASP A 173 -7.88 5.95 -27.56
C ASP A 173 -6.86 6.12 -28.69
N ASP A 174 -5.69 6.67 -28.41
CA ASP A 174 -4.64 6.79 -29.42
C ASP A 174 -4.21 5.40 -29.92
N PRO A 175 -4.35 5.08 -31.23
CA PRO A 175 -4.02 3.77 -31.77
C PRO A 175 -2.57 3.33 -31.53
N ARG A 176 -1.65 4.28 -31.30
CA ARG A 176 -0.24 3.98 -30.98
C ARG A 176 -0.10 3.31 -29.60
N ASN A 177 -1.13 3.37 -28.76
CA ASN A 177 -1.15 2.79 -27.43
C ASN A 177 -1.76 1.37 -27.37
N GLU A 178 -2.13 0.77 -28.51
CA GLU A 178 -2.80 -0.54 -28.59
C GLU A 178 -2.04 -1.65 -27.84
N ARG A 179 -0.71 -1.60 -27.80
CA ARG A 179 0.12 -2.59 -27.09
C ARG A 179 -0.28 -2.78 -25.61
N HIS A 180 -0.81 -1.73 -24.98
CA HIS A 180 -1.25 -1.75 -23.58
C HIS A 180 -2.74 -2.00 -23.44
N ARG A 181 -3.48 -2.00 -24.56
CA ARG A 181 -4.94 -2.17 -24.64
C ARG A 181 -5.68 -1.15 -23.77
N LEU A 182 -5.22 0.10 -23.77
CA LEU A 182 -5.67 1.15 -22.85
C LEU A 182 -7.18 1.37 -22.90
N SER A 183 -7.78 1.53 -24.09
CA SER A 183 -9.24 1.72 -24.24
C SER A 183 -10.09 0.60 -23.65
N SER A 184 -9.57 -0.63 -23.61
CA SER A 184 -10.29 -1.76 -22.99
C SER A 184 -10.11 -1.85 -21.47
N ARG A 185 -9.15 -1.10 -20.92
CA ARG A 185 -8.70 -1.22 -19.51
C ARG A 185 -8.91 0.05 -18.71
N ILE A 186 -9.03 1.20 -19.36
CA ILE A 186 -9.23 2.50 -18.72
C ILE A 186 -10.58 3.03 -19.16
N LYS A 187 -11.44 3.35 -18.19
CA LYS A 187 -12.71 4.04 -18.42
C LYS A 187 -12.66 5.41 -17.76
N THR A 188 -13.11 6.44 -18.46
CA THR A 188 -13.28 7.77 -17.87
C THR A 188 -14.72 7.97 -17.41
N MET A 189 -14.94 8.79 -16.38
CA MET A 189 -16.28 9.10 -15.89
C MET A 189 -16.37 10.53 -15.35
N LEU A 190 -17.30 11.30 -15.89
CA LEU A 190 -17.62 12.64 -15.40
C LEU A 190 -18.38 12.58 -14.07
N LYS A 191 -17.96 13.42 -13.13
CA LYS A 191 -18.59 13.62 -11.81
C LYS A 191 -18.95 15.09 -11.64
N ARG A 192 -19.87 15.39 -10.73
CA ARG A 192 -20.07 16.75 -10.19
C ARG A 192 -19.36 16.90 -8.85
N LEU A 193 -19.07 18.13 -8.45
CA LEU A 193 -18.50 18.44 -7.13
C LEU A 193 -19.32 17.89 -5.96
N SER A 194 -20.65 17.86 -6.10
CA SER A 194 -21.57 17.31 -5.11
C SER A 194 -21.61 15.78 -5.10
N ASP A 195 -21.13 15.12 -6.15
CA ASP A 195 -21.28 13.68 -6.28
C ASP A 195 -20.35 12.93 -5.32
N PRO A 196 -20.80 11.79 -4.77
CA PRO A 196 -19.95 10.91 -3.97
C PRO A 196 -18.77 10.39 -4.79
N PHE A 197 -17.61 10.24 -4.12
CA PHE A 197 -16.39 9.70 -4.71
C PHE A 197 -16.56 8.22 -5.09
N PHE A 198 -17.17 7.43 -4.20
CA PHE A 198 -17.16 5.96 -4.26
C PHE A 198 -18.52 5.34 -4.64
N ARG A 199 -19.56 6.14 -4.90
CA ARG A 199 -20.87 5.67 -5.40
C ARG A 199 -21.11 6.06 -6.84
N ASN A 200 -22.13 5.43 -7.45
CA ASN A 200 -22.56 5.68 -8.83
C ASN A 200 -21.42 5.49 -9.84
N LEU A 201 -20.41 4.70 -9.48
CA LEU A 201 -19.34 4.32 -10.39
C LEU A 201 -19.89 3.22 -11.32
N PRO A 202 -19.36 3.09 -12.55
CA PRO A 202 -19.81 2.08 -13.49
C PRO A 202 -19.85 0.74 -12.78
N SER A 203 -21.06 0.18 -12.66
CA SER A 203 -21.26 -1.11 -12.06
C SER A 203 -20.31 -2.11 -12.71
N SER A 204 -19.50 -2.79 -11.90
CA SER A 204 -19.28 -4.19 -12.19
C SER A 204 -20.62 -4.89 -12.01
N ASP A 205 -21.49 -4.83 -13.00
CA ASP A 205 -22.77 -5.57 -13.00
C ASP A 205 -22.56 -7.09 -12.81
N THR A 206 -21.31 -7.55 -12.84
CA THR A 206 -20.91 -8.93 -12.58
C THR A 206 -20.58 -9.28 -11.13
N ASN A 207 -20.55 -8.33 -10.18
CA ASN A 207 -20.10 -8.61 -8.80
C ASN A 207 -21.18 -8.45 -7.70
N GLN A 208 -22.41 -8.02 -8.02
CA GLN A 208 -23.49 -8.08 -7.04
C GLN A 208 -23.75 -9.55 -6.67
N GLY A 209 -23.41 -9.93 -5.42
CA GLY A 209 -23.56 -11.30 -4.91
C GLY A 209 -22.31 -12.20 -4.99
N THR A 210 -21.21 -11.77 -5.60
CA THR A 210 -19.98 -12.62 -5.71
C THR A 210 -19.03 -12.48 -4.52
N GLY A 211 -19.28 -11.54 -3.60
CA GLY A 211 -18.39 -11.23 -2.47
C GLY A 211 -17.06 -10.60 -2.88
N ARG A 212 -16.87 -10.25 -4.17
CA ARG A 212 -15.69 -9.56 -4.67
C ARG A 212 -15.81 -8.05 -4.45
N LEU A 213 -14.71 -7.43 -4.01
CA LEU A 213 -14.61 -5.98 -3.87
C LEU A 213 -14.89 -5.27 -5.20
N ALA A 214 -15.47 -4.08 -5.12
CA ALA A 214 -15.64 -3.22 -6.28
C ALA A 214 -14.26 -2.73 -6.78
N PHE A 215 -13.38 -2.33 -5.87
CA PHE A 215 -12.03 -1.86 -6.18
C PHE A 215 -11.00 -2.45 -5.22
N ASP A 216 -9.83 -2.80 -5.74
CA ASP A 216 -8.67 -3.16 -4.94
C ASP A 216 -7.97 -1.90 -4.39
N PHE A 217 -8.09 -0.76 -5.08
CA PHE A 217 -7.55 0.49 -4.56
C PHE A 217 -8.24 1.72 -5.14
N THR A 218 -8.13 2.84 -4.41
CA THR A 218 -8.31 4.18 -4.94
C THR A 218 -7.00 4.94 -4.86
N MET A 219 -6.80 5.88 -5.77
CA MET A 219 -5.70 6.83 -5.78
C MET A 219 -6.21 8.23 -6.07
N CYS A 220 -5.51 9.22 -5.53
CA CYS A 220 -5.89 10.62 -5.63
C CYS A 220 -4.64 11.49 -5.50
N ASN A 221 -4.55 12.50 -6.35
CA ASN A 221 -3.67 13.65 -6.14
C ASN A 221 -4.56 14.89 -5.95
N PRO A 222 -4.91 15.25 -4.71
CA PRO A 222 -5.96 16.22 -4.43
C PRO A 222 -5.50 17.65 -4.79
N PRO A 223 -6.44 18.59 -4.98
CA PRO A 223 -6.11 20.00 -5.12
C PRO A 223 -5.43 20.49 -3.84
N PHE A 224 -4.22 21.02 -3.93
CA PHE A 224 -3.41 21.30 -2.73
C PHE A 224 -3.85 22.53 -1.94
N TYR A 225 -4.43 23.52 -2.60
CA TYR A 225 -4.60 24.85 -2.02
C TYR A 225 -6.05 25.12 -1.60
N SER A 226 -6.21 25.85 -0.50
CA SER A 226 -7.52 26.28 -0.01
C SER A 226 -8.07 27.49 -0.79
N SER A 227 -7.18 28.27 -1.41
CA SER A 227 -7.51 29.44 -2.22
C SER A 227 -6.38 29.79 -3.19
N LYS A 228 -6.66 30.69 -4.14
CA LYS A 228 -5.61 31.31 -4.98
C LYS A 228 -4.54 32.01 -4.15
N GLN A 229 -4.94 32.66 -3.06
CA GLN A 229 -4.03 33.39 -2.18
C GLN A 229 -3.05 32.43 -1.47
N ASP A 230 -3.55 31.31 -0.96
CA ASP A 230 -2.74 30.23 -0.36
C ASP A 230 -1.71 29.66 -1.36
N MET A 231 -2.09 29.51 -2.63
CA MET A 231 -1.16 29.13 -3.70
C MET A 231 -0.04 30.15 -3.89
N LEU A 232 -0.38 31.44 -3.99
CA LEU A 232 0.59 32.52 -4.16
C LEU A 232 1.55 32.65 -2.97
N ASP A 233 1.02 32.55 -1.75
CA ASP A 233 1.85 32.67 -0.54
C ASP A 233 2.77 31.46 -0.36
N SER A 234 2.30 30.27 -0.75
CA SER A 234 3.14 29.06 -0.80
C SER A 234 4.27 29.15 -1.84
N ALA A 235 4.09 29.92 -2.91
CA ALA A 235 5.14 30.20 -3.88
C ALA A 235 6.20 31.18 -3.33
N LYS A 236 5.77 32.23 -2.60
CA LYS A 236 6.64 33.23 -1.98
C LYS A 236 7.54 32.64 -0.87
N GLY A 237 7.05 31.64 -0.13
CA GLY A 237 7.81 31.00 0.95
C GLY A 237 9.00 30.13 0.48
N LYS A 238 9.17 29.89 -0.82
CA LYS A 238 10.31 29.14 -1.37
C LYS A 238 11.44 30.09 -1.75
N ALA A 239 12.54 30.07 -1.00
CA ALA A 239 13.72 30.92 -1.22
C ALA A 239 14.34 30.83 -2.64
N LYS A 240 14.07 29.75 -3.39
CA LYS A 240 14.52 29.54 -4.78
C LYS A 240 13.37 29.49 -5.82
N GLY A 241 12.16 29.94 -5.45
CA GLY A 241 10.97 29.78 -6.29
C GLY A 241 10.56 28.31 -6.49
N ALA A 242 9.56 28.06 -7.33
CA ALA A 242 9.20 26.70 -7.73
C ALA A 242 10.21 26.15 -8.76
N SER A 243 10.62 24.90 -8.61
CA SER A 243 11.60 24.27 -9.51
C SER A 243 11.06 23.97 -10.91
N ALA A 244 9.75 24.03 -11.11
CA ALA A 244 9.09 23.86 -12.39
C ALA A 244 7.84 24.74 -12.46
N VAL A 245 7.44 25.12 -13.67
CA VAL A 245 6.20 25.86 -13.94
C VAL A 245 4.97 25.03 -13.56
N CYS A 246 3.94 25.70 -13.04
CA CYS A 246 2.65 25.09 -12.71
C CYS A 246 1.57 25.63 -13.65
N THR A 247 1.04 24.76 -14.51
CA THR A 247 0.02 25.08 -15.54
C THR A 247 -1.39 24.63 -15.15
N GLY A 248 -1.58 24.19 -13.90
CA GLY A 248 -2.87 23.67 -13.44
C GLY A 248 -3.96 24.74 -13.37
N THR A 249 -5.19 24.34 -13.69
CA THR A 249 -6.37 25.18 -13.55
C THR A 249 -6.76 25.39 -12.08
N ASP A 250 -7.62 26.37 -11.80
CA ASP A 250 -8.17 26.59 -10.46
C ASP A 250 -8.83 25.33 -9.87
N GLY A 251 -9.54 24.55 -10.70
CA GLY A 251 -10.21 23.32 -10.26
C GLY A 251 -9.24 22.18 -9.93
N GLU A 252 -8.09 22.11 -10.59
CA GLU A 252 -7.03 21.13 -10.30
C GLU A 252 -6.20 21.51 -9.08
N MET A 253 -6.12 22.80 -8.76
CA MET A 253 -5.19 23.32 -7.75
C MET A 253 -5.86 23.75 -6.45
N VAL A 254 -7.14 24.15 -6.49
CA VAL A 254 -7.86 24.75 -5.36
C VAL A 254 -9.11 23.95 -5.00
N PHE A 255 -9.21 23.53 -3.75
CA PHE A 255 -10.44 22.98 -3.17
C PHE A 255 -11.03 23.97 -2.16
N LYS A 256 -12.22 24.50 -2.46
CA LYS A 256 -12.96 25.41 -1.57
C LYS A 256 -14.07 24.64 -0.86
N VAL A 257 -14.27 24.94 0.42
CA VAL A 257 -15.48 24.54 1.14
C VAL A 257 -16.40 25.74 1.15
N GLU A 258 -17.64 25.58 0.67
CA GLU A 258 -18.63 26.67 0.61
C GLU A 258 -19.09 27.13 1.99
N ASN A 259 -18.92 26.29 3.02
CA ASN A 259 -19.33 26.57 4.39
C ASN A 259 -18.10 26.72 5.30
N SER A 260 -18.03 27.81 6.06
CA SER A 260 -16.88 28.28 6.87
C SER A 260 -16.38 27.36 8.00
N GLN A 261 -16.82 26.09 8.05
CA GLN A 261 -16.50 25.13 9.10
C GLN A 261 -15.54 24.01 8.65
N GLY A 262 -15.18 23.94 7.36
CA GLY A 262 -14.24 22.95 6.82
C GLY A 262 -12.91 23.55 6.39
N ALA A 263 -11.81 22.79 6.54
CA ALA A 263 -10.54 23.13 5.90
C ALA A 263 -10.67 23.01 4.37
N GLY A 264 -10.16 23.98 3.60
CA GLY A 264 -10.00 23.85 2.14
C GLY A 264 -8.77 23.03 1.75
N GLY A 265 -8.44 23.00 0.46
CA GLY A 265 -7.25 22.36 -0.07
C GLY A 265 -7.19 20.84 0.18
N GLU A 266 -5.97 20.30 0.23
CA GLU A 266 -5.77 18.85 0.31
C GLU A 266 -6.36 18.23 1.58
N VAL A 267 -6.31 18.96 2.71
CA VAL A 267 -6.86 18.47 3.99
C VAL A 267 -8.38 18.32 3.89
N GLY A 268 -9.07 19.33 3.36
CA GLY A 268 -10.52 19.28 3.17
C GLY A 268 -10.97 18.15 2.27
N PHE A 269 -10.31 18.03 1.12
CA PHE A 269 -10.62 17.04 0.11
C PHE A 269 -10.46 15.61 0.66
N VAL A 270 -9.32 15.34 1.30
CA VAL A 270 -9.02 14.00 1.83
C VAL A 270 -9.85 13.68 3.08
N LYS A 271 -10.20 14.67 3.93
CA LYS A 271 -11.18 14.45 5.01
C LYS A 271 -12.52 13.99 4.48
N ARG A 272 -13.01 14.61 3.40
CA ARG A 272 -14.26 14.19 2.75
C ARG A 272 -14.17 12.76 2.21
N MET A 273 -13.04 12.39 1.59
CA MET A 273 -12.79 11.00 1.16
C MET A 273 -12.80 10.04 2.34
N MET A 274 -12.14 10.39 3.45
CA MET A 274 -12.13 9.57 4.67
C MET A 274 -13.56 9.41 5.20
N ASP A 275 -14.30 10.50 5.38
CA ASP A 275 -15.65 10.50 5.90
C ASP A 275 -16.59 9.62 5.07
N GLU A 276 -16.51 9.69 3.75
CA GLU A 276 -17.27 8.81 2.84
C GLU A 276 -16.82 7.34 2.97
N SER A 277 -15.52 7.08 3.07
CA SER A 277 -14.98 5.71 3.20
C SER A 277 -15.42 4.98 4.48
N PHE A 278 -15.79 5.72 5.53
CA PHE A 278 -16.35 5.14 6.76
C PHE A 278 -17.81 4.67 6.57
N GLY A 279 -18.50 4.94 5.46
CA GLY A 279 -19.80 4.33 5.16
C GLY A 279 -19.71 2.81 5.03
N LEU A 280 -20.66 2.04 5.60
CA LEU A 280 -20.62 0.57 5.62
C LEU A 280 -20.54 -0.05 4.21
N GLU A 281 -21.25 0.53 3.23
CA GLU A 281 -21.15 0.05 1.85
C GLU A 281 -19.74 0.22 1.25
N HIS A 282 -18.98 1.23 1.67
CA HIS A 282 -17.67 1.53 1.12
C HIS A 282 -16.56 0.68 1.75
N ARG A 283 -16.65 0.43 3.07
CA ARG A 283 -15.72 -0.46 3.79
C ARG A 283 -15.65 -1.86 3.19
N SER A 284 -16.74 -2.32 2.57
CA SER A 284 -16.85 -3.64 1.95
C SER A 284 -16.62 -3.65 0.45
N GLN A 285 -16.37 -2.49 -0.17
CA GLN A 285 -16.20 -2.34 -1.61
C GLN A 285 -14.78 -1.98 -2.04
N VAL A 286 -13.97 -1.40 -1.16
CA VAL A 286 -12.61 -0.94 -1.47
C VAL A 286 -11.61 -1.54 -0.49
N LEU A 287 -10.55 -2.15 -1.00
CA LEU A 287 -9.48 -2.71 -0.15
C LEU A 287 -8.56 -1.62 0.41
N TRP A 288 -8.02 -0.73 -0.43
CA TRP A 288 -7.18 0.40 -0.01
C TRP A 288 -7.69 1.73 -0.55
N PHE A 289 -7.85 2.70 0.33
CA PHE A 289 -8.03 4.10 -0.05
C PHE A 289 -6.69 4.81 0.07
N THR A 290 -6.29 5.57 -0.95
CA THR A 290 -5.01 6.30 -0.91
C THR A 290 -5.12 7.71 -1.48
N SER A 291 -4.36 8.64 -0.91
CA SER A 291 -4.19 10.00 -1.44
C SER A 291 -2.75 10.48 -1.26
N MET A 292 -2.21 11.11 -2.30
CA MET A 292 -0.97 11.87 -2.21
C MET A 292 -1.22 13.19 -1.48
N LEU A 293 -0.20 13.70 -0.79
CA LEU A 293 -0.22 14.91 -0.01
C LEU A 293 1.01 15.76 -0.32
N GLY A 294 0.78 17.06 -0.49
CA GLY A 294 1.76 18.08 -0.80
C GLY A 294 2.56 18.53 0.41
N ARG A 295 1.98 18.46 1.61
CA ARG A 295 2.58 18.98 2.85
C ARG A 295 2.59 17.93 3.97
N LEU A 296 3.67 17.91 4.74
CA LEU A 296 3.85 17.02 5.88
C LEU A 296 2.82 17.28 7.00
N SER A 297 2.45 18.55 7.22
CA SER A 297 1.45 18.97 8.20
C SER A 297 0.03 18.48 7.86
N SER A 298 -0.27 18.33 6.57
CA SER A 298 -1.53 17.76 6.09
C SER A 298 -1.65 16.29 6.50
N VAL A 299 -0.56 15.54 6.41
CA VAL A 299 -0.50 14.13 6.87
C VAL A 299 -0.85 14.03 8.36
N ASP A 300 -0.26 14.89 9.21
CA ASP A 300 -0.51 14.85 10.67
C ASP A 300 -1.98 15.13 10.98
N THR A 301 -2.54 16.19 10.38
CA THR A 301 -3.95 16.56 10.56
C THR A 301 -4.91 15.45 10.10
N LEU A 302 -4.58 14.77 9.00
CA LEU A 302 -5.41 13.70 8.44
C LEU A 302 -5.30 12.40 9.24
N LEU A 303 -4.12 12.09 9.79
CA LEU A 303 -3.95 10.94 10.69
C LEU A 303 -4.75 11.13 11.99
N ASP A 304 -4.73 12.33 12.58
CA ASP A 304 -5.52 12.63 13.77
C ASP A 304 -7.02 12.44 13.50
N HIS A 305 -7.51 12.93 12.36
CA HIS A 305 -8.89 12.75 11.91
C HIS A 305 -9.25 11.27 11.73
N LEU A 306 -8.41 10.51 11.02
CA LEU A 306 -8.61 9.08 10.78
C LEU A 306 -8.68 8.29 12.09
N GLN A 307 -7.78 8.57 13.04
CA GLN A 307 -7.74 7.91 14.34
C GLN A 307 -8.93 8.29 15.22
N GLN A 308 -9.37 9.55 15.17
CA GLN A 308 -10.59 9.97 15.86
C GLN A 308 -11.79 9.19 15.33
N LYS A 309 -11.97 9.13 14.00
CA LYS A 309 -13.05 8.37 13.37
C LYS A 309 -13.00 6.87 13.69
N ASP A 310 -11.82 6.26 13.69
CA ASP A 310 -11.65 4.85 14.07
C ASP A 310 -12.13 4.61 15.52
N ARG A 311 -11.76 5.48 16.47
CA ARG A 311 -12.22 5.42 17.87
C ARG A 311 -13.73 5.61 18.02
N GLU A 312 -14.33 6.51 17.24
CA GLU A 312 -15.78 6.74 17.26
C GLU A 312 -16.56 5.52 16.71
N ASN A 313 -15.96 4.76 15.78
CA ASN A 313 -16.58 3.59 15.15
C ASN A 313 -16.31 2.27 15.88
N GLY A 314 -15.19 2.14 16.60
CA GLY A 314 -14.79 0.93 17.30
C GLY A 314 -14.98 1.05 18.80
N LYS A 315 -15.77 0.15 19.42
CA LYS A 315 -15.90 0.01 20.89
C LYS A 315 -14.62 -0.56 21.53
N GLY A 316 -13.44 0.01 21.25
CA GLY A 316 -12.13 -0.43 21.74
C GLY A 316 -11.35 -1.37 20.82
N ASP A 317 -11.92 -1.81 19.69
CA ASP A 317 -11.24 -2.60 18.66
C ASP A 317 -10.76 -1.71 17.50
N ARG A 318 -9.59 -2.04 16.94
CA ARG A 318 -8.95 -1.27 15.85
C ARG A 318 -9.50 -1.73 14.50
N LEU A 319 -10.37 -0.93 13.89
CA LEU A 319 -11.01 -1.28 12.63
C LEU A 319 -10.20 -0.83 11.41
N VAL A 320 -9.41 0.24 11.55
CA VAL A 320 -8.68 0.87 10.45
C VAL A 320 -7.17 0.64 10.55
N SER A 321 -6.63 0.07 9.48
CA SER A 321 -5.21 0.05 9.19
C SER A 321 -4.83 1.24 8.33
N TRP A 322 -3.64 1.78 8.52
CA TRP A 322 -3.15 2.91 7.73
C TRP A 322 -1.64 2.82 7.52
N VAL A 323 -1.15 3.50 6.49
CA VAL A 323 0.27 3.57 6.12
C VAL A 323 0.59 4.95 5.57
N VAL A 324 1.80 5.46 5.88
CA VAL A 324 2.32 6.69 5.28
C VAL A 324 3.64 6.39 4.59
N HIS A 325 3.82 6.86 3.37
CA HIS A 325 5.08 6.73 2.64
C HIS A 325 5.56 8.08 2.09
N GLU A 326 6.87 8.27 2.02
CA GLU A 326 7.48 9.50 1.50
C GLU A 326 7.95 9.29 0.05
N LEU A 327 7.44 10.08 -0.88
CA LEU A 327 7.87 10.10 -2.27
C LEU A 327 8.92 11.21 -2.45
N ILE A 328 10.17 10.81 -2.69
CA ILE A 328 11.30 11.72 -2.88
C ILE A 328 11.76 11.70 -4.33
N GLN A 329 11.71 12.86 -5.00
CA GLN A 329 12.26 13.08 -6.34
C GLN A 329 13.02 14.41 -6.38
N GLY A 330 14.34 14.36 -6.50
CA GLY A 330 15.20 15.53 -6.34
C GLY A 330 14.97 16.19 -4.98
N THR A 331 14.73 17.50 -4.98
CA THR A 331 14.40 18.28 -3.77
C THR A 331 12.90 18.23 -3.41
N THR A 332 12.05 17.71 -4.30
CA THR A 332 10.60 17.66 -4.09
C THR A 332 10.23 16.43 -3.27
N LYS A 333 9.61 16.68 -2.11
CA LYS A 333 9.03 15.68 -1.24
C LYS A 333 7.51 15.71 -1.33
N ARG A 334 6.89 14.53 -1.38
CA ARG A 334 5.46 14.31 -1.24
C ARG A 334 5.24 13.16 -0.28
N TRP A 335 4.02 13.02 0.21
CA TRP A 335 3.63 11.90 1.05
C TRP A 335 2.45 11.19 0.43
N VAL A 336 2.29 9.91 0.74
CA VAL A 336 1.07 9.17 0.43
C VAL A 336 0.53 8.63 1.73
N LEU A 337 -0.74 8.88 1.98
CA LEU A 337 -1.49 8.30 3.08
C LEU A 337 -2.44 7.25 2.50
N GLY A 338 -2.33 6.02 2.99
CA GLY A 338 -3.24 4.91 2.66
C GLY A 338 -3.98 4.42 3.90
N TRP A 339 -5.25 4.02 3.75
CA TRP A 339 -6.04 3.40 4.81
C TRP A 339 -6.92 2.26 4.30
N SER A 340 -7.22 1.30 5.18
CA SER A 340 -7.97 0.08 4.87
C SER A 340 -8.82 -0.41 6.05
N PHE A 341 -9.99 -0.98 5.75
CA PHE A 341 -10.89 -1.64 6.72
C PHE A 341 -10.81 -3.17 6.67
N ALA A 342 -9.92 -3.72 5.84
CA ALA A 342 -9.77 -5.15 5.63
C ALA A 342 -9.10 -5.87 6.81
N GLY A 343 -8.60 -5.14 7.82
CA GLY A 343 -7.84 -5.71 8.94
C GLY A 343 -6.44 -6.15 8.54
N VAL A 344 -5.92 -5.68 7.41
CA VAL A 344 -4.56 -5.96 6.91
C VAL A 344 -3.59 -4.94 7.50
N HIS A 345 -2.49 -5.40 8.06
CA HIS A 345 -1.46 -4.56 8.65
C HIS A 345 -0.14 -4.78 7.89
N LEU A 346 0.32 -3.74 7.20
CA LEU A 346 1.56 -3.80 6.45
C LEU A 346 2.75 -3.69 7.42
N VAL A 347 3.72 -4.59 7.27
CA VAL A 347 4.94 -4.64 8.10
C VAL A 347 6.07 -3.89 7.37
N ASP A 348 7.01 -3.31 8.13
CA ASP A 348 7.98 -2.29 7.70
C ASP A 348 8.78 -2.56 6.40
N GLU A 349 8.99 -3.82 6.03
CA GLU A 349 9.71 -4.25 4.82
C GLU A 349 8.68 -4.87 3.86
N PRO A 350 8.44 -4.32 2.65
CA PRO A 350 9.34 -3.53 1.79
C PRO A 350 9.08 -2.00 1.75
N LEU A 351 8.24 -1.45 2.62
CA LEU A 351 7.62 -0.12 2.39
C LEU A 351 8.41 1.10 2.91
N ALA A 352 9.61 0.91 3.49
CA ALA A 352 10.53 1.98 3.90
C ALA A 352 9.87 3.19 4.61
N VAL A 353 8.99 2.94 5.59
CA VAL A 353 8.22 3.99 6.29
C VAL A 353 9.08 4.73 7.34
N PRO A 354 9.10 6.09 7.36
CA PRO A 354 9.81 6.86 8.38
C PRO A 354 9.40 6.52 9.82
N ARG A 355 10.38 6.40 10.74
CA ARG A 355 10.19 5.92 12.12
C ARG A 355 9.14 6.63 12.96
N HIS A 356 8.94 7.93 12.75
CA HIS A 356 8.05 8.78 13.55
C HIS A 356 6.59 8.79 13.06
N ARG A 357 6.27 8.07 11.97
CA ARG A 357 4.92 7.96 11.38
C ARG A 357 4.50 6.52 11.17
N ARG A 358 4.94 5.66 12.07
CA ARG A 358 4.64 4.23 12.02
C ARG A 358 3.21 4.01 12.49
N PRO A 359 2.44 3.14 11.81
CA PRO A 359 1.27 2.55 12.44
C PRO A 359 1.73 1.97 13.77
N TRP A 360 0.99 2.24 14.85
CA TRP A 360 1.28 1.73 16.20
C TRP A 360 1.73 0.26 16.17
N THR A 361 2.71 -0.08 17.02
CA THR A 361 3.56 -1.29 17.01
C THR A 361 2.87 -2.57 16.53
N THR A 362 2.79 -2.76 15.21
CA THR A 362 2.50 -4.05 14.60
C THR A 362 3.60 -5.05 14.95
N LYS A 363 4.81 -4.52 15.22
CA LYS A 363 5.98 -5.29 15.64
C LYS A 363 6.16 -5.31 17.17
N ARG A 364 6.35 -6.50 17.74
CA ARG A 364 6.69 -6.73 19.15
C ARG A 364 8.04 -7.45 19.25
N ASN A 365 9.09 -6.73 19.70
CA ASN A 365 10.44 -7.28 19.85
C ASN A 365 10.60 -7.95 21.21
N TRP A 366 10.43 -9.26 21.29
CA TRP A 366 9.97 -9.84 22.56
C TRP A 366 10.83 -10.95 23.13
N LEU A 367 11.56 -11.71 22.33
CA LEU A 367 12.27 -12.88 22.81
C LEU A 367 13.67 -12.97 22.22
N SER A 368 14.63 -13.29 23.08
CA SER A 368 15.90 -13.87 22.65
C SER A 368 15.65 -15.32 22.25
N GLY A 369 16.23 -15.70 21.12
CA GLY A 369 16.28 -17.07 20.61
C GLY A 369 17.16 -17.97 21.46
N ALA A 370 17.32 -19.20 20.95
CA ALA A 370 18.21 -20.21 21.50
C ALA A 370 19.64 -20.01 20.97
N GLU A 371 20.40 -21.09 20.83
CA GLU A 371 21.81 -21.06 20.40
C GLU A 371 21.96 -20.58 18.94
N ASP A 372 21.08 -21.05 18.06
CA ASP A 372 21.06 -20.72 16.63
C ASP A 372 19.62 -20.63 16.09
N ILE A 373 19.48 -20.34 14.79
CA ILE A 373 18.18 -20.18 14.11
C ILE A 373 17.37 -21.47 14.17
N ASP A 374 17.98 -22.64 13.97
CA ASP A 374 17.28 -23.91 13.89
C ASP A 374 16.74 -24.34 15.26
N ALA A 375 17.55 -24.22 16.31
CA ALA A 375 17.12 -24.44 17.69
C ALA A 375 16.04 -23.43 18.12
N THR A 376 16.15 -22.18 17.66
CA THR A 376 15.12 -21.16 17.90
C THR A 376 13.81 -21.52 17.22
N LEU A 377 13.86 -21.93 15.95
CA LEU A 377 12.71 -22.35 15.16
C LEU A 377 12.02 -23.56 15.80
N GLN A 378 12.79 -24.59 16.17
CA GLN A 378 12.24 -25.79 16.82
C GLN A 378 11.49 -25.42 18.11
N ASN A 379 12.04 -24.52 18.92
CA ASN A 379 11.37 -24.06 20.13
C ASN A 379 10.09 -23.26 19.83
N VAL A 380 10.10 -22.40 18.81
CA VAL A 380 8.90 -21.66 18.37
C VAL A 380 7.81 -22.64 17.94
N GLU A 381 8.15 -23.64 17.12
CA GLU A 381 7.19 -24.64 16.67
C GLU A 381 6.55 -25.41 17.83
N VAL A 382 7.33 -25.81 18.83
CA VAL A 382 6.75 -26.53 19.97
C VAL A 382 5.83 -25.65 20.80
N VAL A 383 6.15 -24.37 20.98
CA VAL A 383 5.24 -23.42 21.63
C VAL A 383 3.95 -23.28 20.83
N LEU A 384 4.03 -23.12 19.51
CA LEU A 384 2.85 -23.00 18.64
C LEU A 384 1.98 -24.26 18.67
N ARG A 385 2.56 -25.46 18.63
CA ARG A 385 1.82 -26.74 18.75
C ARG A 385 1.08 -26.89 20.07
N SER A 386 1.48 -26.15 21.11
CA SER A 386 0.79 -26.15 22.42
C SER A 386 -0.45 -25.24 22.47
N ILE A 387 -0.71 -24.46 21.41
CA ILE A 387 -1.84 -23.54 21.30
C ILE A 387 -2.85 -24.16 20.33
N GLY A 388 -4.09 -24.35 20.78
CA GLY A 388 -5.15 -24.91 19.92
C GLY A 388 -5.67 -23.92 18.89
N ASP A 389 -6.29 -24.45 17.82
CA ASP A 389 -7.02 -23.68 16.81
C ASP A 389 -6.17 -22.65 16.04
N LEU A 390 -4.92 -23.00 15.72
CA LEU A 390 -4.05 -22.27 14.80
C LEU A 390 -3.41 -23.19 13.75
N SER A 391 -2.97 -22.61 12.65
CA SER A 391 -2.07 -23.22 11.66
C SER A 391 -0.84 -22.35 11.48
N TYR A 392 0.28 -22.94 11.07
CA TYR A 392 1.47 -22.17 10.74
C TYR A 392 2.28 -22.81 9.61
N GLU A 393 2.97 -21.97 8.85
CA GLU A 393 3.84 -22.37 7.74
C GLU A 393 5.20 -21.67 7.85
N LEU A 394 6.26 -22.39 7.50
CA LEU A 394 7.62 -21.85 7.46
C LEU A 394 7.91 -21.21 6.11
N ARG A 395 8.39 -19.97 6.13
CA ARG A 395 8.92 -19.28 4.95
C ARG A 395 10.36 -18.85 5.21
N GLN A 396 11.27 -19.34 4.39
CA GLN A 396 12.64 -18.84 4.33
C GLN A 396 12.71 -17.79 3.23
N ASP A 397 13.29 -16.63 3.55
CA ASP A 397 13.57 -15.60 2.56
C ASP A 397 14.78 -16.05 1.72
N GLU A 398 14.64 -16.07 0.39
CA GLU A 398 15.73 -16.42 -0.51
C GLU A 398 16.80 -15.32 -0.59
N ILE A 399 16.45 -14.08 -0.21
CA ILE A 399 17.30 -12.88 -0.28
C ILE A 399 18.07 -12.67 1.03
N THR A 400 17.49 -13.05 2.17
CA THR A 400 18.11 -12.96 3.52
C THR A 400 18.17 -14.35 4.18
N PRO A 401 19.18 -15.18 3.85
CA PRO A 401 19.33 -16.53 4.39
C PRO A 401 19.48 -16.58 5.92
N ALA A 402 19.88 -15.47 6.54
CA ALA A 402 20.01 -15.31 7.99
C ALA A 402 18.68 -14.97 8.69
N THR A 403 17.55 -15.01 7.98
CA THR A 403 16.23 -14.67 8.51
C THR A 403 15.21 -15.72 8.12
N VAL A 404 14.44 -16.16 9.12
CA VAL A 404 13.37 -17.15 8.95
C VAL A 404 12.06 -16.54 9.43
N THR A 405 10.98 -16.73 8.67
CA THR A 405 9.64 -16.26 9.04
C THR A 405 8.71 -17.45 9.26
N VAL A 406 8.07 -17.54 10.42
CA VAL A 406 6.97 -18.46 10.68
C VAL A 406 5.66 -17.70 10.55
N GLN A 407 4.86 -18.03 9.54
CA GLN A 407 3.58 -17.40 9.28
C GLN A 407 2.50 -18.12 10.07
N VAL A 408 1.86 -17.45 11.02
CA VAL A 408 0.86 -18.03 11.91
C VAL A 408 -0.52 -17.49 11.57
N ALA A 409 -1.48 -18.38 11.35
CA ALA A 409 -2.89 -18.05 11.19
C ALA A 409 -3.69 -18.67 12.35
N VAL A 410 -4.35 -17.82 13.13
CA VAL A 410 -5.18 -18.23 14.27
C VAL A 410 -6.63 -18.27 13.83
N MET A 411 -7.27 -19.44 13.94
CA MET A 411 -8.66 -19.65 13.52
C MET A 411 -9.65 -19.29 14.62
N SER A 412 -9.25 -19.46 15.89
CA SER A 412 -10.04 -18.98 17.02
C SER A 412 -9.16 -18.65 18.23
N VAL A 413 -9.65 -17.76 19.09
CA VAL A 413 -8.94 -17.38 20.32
C VAL A 413 -9.11 -18.50 21.35
N SER A 414 -8.10 -19.35 21.52
CA SER A 414 -8.15 -20.54 22.39
C SER A 414 -7.46 -20.35 23.76
N TRP A 415 -6.60 -19.34 23.91
CA TRP A 415 -5.72 -19.18 25.07
C TRP A 415 -6.30 -18.35 26.23
N THR A 416 -7.39 -17.61 26.01
CA THR A 416 -7.98 -16.75 27.04
C THR A 416 -8.75 -17.57 28.09
N ARG A 417 -8.93 -17.02 29.29
CA ARG A 417 -9.76 -17.65 30.34
C ARG A 417 -11.21 -17.79 29.88
N ALA A 418 -11.74 -16.79 29.19
CA ALA A 418 -13.10 -16.82 28.66
C ALA A 418 -13.29 -17.94 27.63
N ALA A 419 -12.36 -18.08 26.68
CA ALA A 419 -12.41 -19.14 25.68
C ALA A 419 -12.34 -20.54 26.29
N ARG A 420 -11.46 -20.75 27.27
CA ARG A 420 -11.36 -22.03 27.99
C ARG A 420 -12.63 -22.38 28.75
N ARG A 421 -13.29 -21.41 29.39
CA ARG A 421 -14.59 -21.61 30.05
C ARG A 421 -15.70 -21.92 29.05
N ALA A 422 -15.71 -21.26 27.89
CA ALA A 422 -16.69 -21.50 26.85
C ALA A 422 -16.63 -22.94 26.29
N LYS A 423 -15.44 -23.54 26.22
CA LYS A 423 -15.25 -24.95 25.82
C LYS A 423 -15.72 -25.97 26.88
N MET A 424 -15.91 -25.55 28.14
CA MET A 424 -16.38 -26.43 29.23
C MET A 424 -17.91 -26.43 29.39
N LEU A 425 -18.63 -25.57 28.66
CA LEU A 425 -20.10 -25.57 28.66
C LEU A 425 -20.63 -26.69 27.76
N PRO A 426 -21.69 -27.41 28.15
CA PRO A 426 -22.30 -28.46 27.32
C PRO A 426 -22.71 -27.93 25.93
N GLU A 427 -22.46 -28.71 24.88
CA GLU A 427 -22.87 -28.37 23.51
C GLU A 427 -24.40 -28.18 23.47
N GLY A 428 -24.85 -26.92 23.35
CA GLY A 428 -26.28 -26.60 23.32
C GLY A 428 -26.67 -25.18 23.75
N ARG A 429 -25.77 -24.42 24.39
CA ARG A 429 -26.03 -23.00 24.69
C ARG A 429 -24.82 -22.12 24.37
N GLY A 430 -24.80 -21.57 23.15
CA GLY A 430 -24.17 -20.29 22.87
C GLY A 430 -22.66 -20.25 22.62
N SER A 431 -22.01 -21.32 22.16
CA SER A 431 -20.69 -21.17 21.55
C SER A 431 -20.87 -20.78 20.08
N PRO A 432 -20.48 -19.57 19.64
CA PRO A 432 -20.39 -19.28 18.22
C PRO A 432 -19.26 -20.16 17.66
N ARG A 433 -19.60 -21.28 17.01
CA ARG A 433 -18.66 -21.94 16.10
C ARG A 433 -18.26 -20.88 15.07
N PRO A 434 -16.96 -20.67 14.76
CA PRO A 434 -16.56 -19.74 13.72
C PRO A 434 -17.22 -20.20 12.41
N THR A 435 -18.20 -19.44 11.94
CA THR A 435 -19.05 -19.80 10.80
C THR A 435 -18.34 -19.69 9.45
N THR A 436 -17.07 -19.27 9.41
CA THR A 436 -16.40 -18.89 8.17
C THR A 436 -15.10 -19.62 7.86
N GLY A 437 -14.57 -20.43 8.77
CA GLY A 437 -13.30 -21.15 8.55
C GLY A 437 -12.10 -20.26 8.23
N ALA A 438 -12.17 -18.94 8.46
CA ALA A 438 -11.11 -17.98 8.18
C ALA A 438 -10.36 -17.58 9.45
N ALA A 439 -9.10 -17.16 9.31
CA ALA A 439 -8.29 -16.69 10.42
C ALA A 439 -8.89 -15.41 11.07
N VAL A 440 -8.87 -15.33 12.39
CA VAL A 440 -9.23 -14.14 13.18
C VAL A 440 -8.04 -13.23 13.47
N LEU A 441 -6.82 -13.79 13.36
CA LEU A 441 -5.54 -13.12 13.59
C LEU A 441 -4.47 -13.82 12.74
N CYS A 442 -3.64 -13.07 12.02
CA CYS A 442 -2.40 -13.57 11.46
C CYS A 442 -1.19 -12.82 12.05
N VAL A 443 -0.11 -13.56 12.30
CA VAL A 443 1.13 -13.06 12.87
C VAL A 443 2.30 -13.67 12.11
N ASP A 444 3.19 -12.84 11.58
CA ASP A 444 4.49 -13.29 11.09
C ASP A 444 5.48 -13.25 12.26
N ILE A 445 6.06 -14.40 12.63
CA ILE A 445 7.13 -14.52 13.64
C ILE A 445 8.47 -14.52 12.91
N LEU A 446 9.20 -13.42 13.01
CA LEU A 446 10.51 -13.22 12.38
C LEU A 446 11.62 -13.67 13.32
N ILE A 447 12.51 -14.54 12.85
CA ILE A 447 13.72 -15.00 13.55
C ILE A 447 14.93 -14.49 12.76
N ASP A 448 15.67 -13.54 13.34
CA ASP A 448 16.90 -12.97 12.75
C ASP A 448 18.14 -13.52 13.48
N GLY A 449 19.06 -14.14 12.74
CA GLY A 449 20.29 -14.74 13.27
C GLY A 449 21.37 -13.76 13.74
N GLY A 450 21.12 -12.45 13.73
CA GLY A 450 22.06 -11.44 14.28
C GLY A 450 22.69 -10.51 13.25
N SER A 451 22.14 -10.43 12.04
CA SER A 451 22.68 -9.56 10.98
C SER A 451 22.36 -8.06 11.18
N ARG A 452 21.50 -7.70 12.15
CA ARG A 452 21.14 -6.32 12.48
C ARG A 452 21.84 -5.82 13.75
N PRO A 453 22.48 -4.63 13.73
CA PRO A 453 23.05 -4.03 14.94
C PRO A 453 21.93 -3.71 15.94
N THR A 454 22.06 -4.18 17.17
CA THR A 454 21.11 -3.90 18.25
C THR A 454 21.23 -2.44 18.69
N LEU A 455 20.11 -1.70 18.73
CA LEU A 455 20.05 -0.30 19.18
C LEU A 455 20.19 -0.14 20.70
N SER A 456 20.11 -1.24 21.44
CA SER A 456 20.39 -1.30 22.86
C SER A 456 21.44 -2.37 23.07
N GLY A 457 22.63 -2.02 23.55
CA GLY A 457 23.71 -2.96 23.92
C GLY A 457 23.36 -3.90 25.08
N ALA A 458 22.09 -4.28 25.25
CA ALA A 458 21.62 -5.28 26.17
C ALA A 458 21.42 -6.58 25.39
N ASN A 459 22.10 -7.65 25.83
CA ASN A 459 22.06 -9.03 25.33
C ASN A 459 23.21 -9.44 24.40
N ALA A 460 24.44 -8.97 24.66
CA ALA A 460 25.57 -9.87 24.45
C ALA A 460 25.46 -10.99 25.50
N SER A 461 25.49 -12.25 25.08
CA SER A 461 25.73 -13.36 26.00
C SER A 461 27.11 -13.15 26.66
N LYS A 462 27.31 -13.70 27.87
CA LYS A 462 28.60 -13.60 28.59
C LYS A 462 29.80 -14.12 27.77
N ASP A 463 29.55 -14.84 26.67
CA ASP A 463 30.54 -15.47 25.79
C ASP A 463 30.68 -14.79 24.41
N GLY A 464 30.07 -13.63 24.19
CA GLY A 464 30.23 -12.87 22.93
C GLY A 464 29.48 -13.44 21.71
N LYS A 465 28.76 -14.55 21.85
CA LYS A 465 27.88 -15.09 20.79
C LYS A 465 26.58 -14.29 20.71
N GLN A 466 26.26 -13.76 19.53
CA GLN A 466 24.93 -13.21 19.23
C GLN A 466 23.91 -14.35 19.15
N VAL A 467 22.85 -14.24 19.95
CA VAL A 467 21.70 -15.15 19.88
C VAL A 467 20.63 -14.57 18.96
N PRO A 468 19.89 -15.41 18.21
CA PRO A 468 18.84 -14.93 17.33
C PRO A 468 17.82 -14.04 18.04
N GLN A 469 17.23 -13.08 17.33
CA GLN A 469 16.13 -12.25 17.84
C GLN A 469 14.81 -12.71 17.25
N ILE A 470 13.76 -12.74 18.08
CA ILE A 470 12.41 -13.11 17.66
C ILE A 470 11.47 -11.91 17.78
N ASP A 471 10.90 -11.52 16.65
CA ASP A 471 9.93 -10.43 16.54
C ASP A 471 8.57 -10.96 16.07
N PHE A 472 7.49 -10.47 16.69
CA PHE A 472 6.12 -10.80 16.27
C PHE A 472 5.54 -9.63 15.48
N CYS A 473 5.05 -9.88 14.28
CA CYS A 473 4.49 -8.88 13.38
C CYS A 473 3.00 -9.17 13.15
N TRP A 474 2.13 -8.29 13.63
CA TRP A 474 0.69 -8.33 13.36
C TRP A 474 0.44 -8.03 11.88
N THR A 475 0.01 -9.03 11.11
CA THR A 475 -0.23 -8.91 9.66
C THR A 475 -1.72 -8.87 9.33
N PHE A 476 -2.56 -9.57 10.11
CA PHE A 476 -4.01 -9.54 9.92
C PHE A 476 -4.78 -9.59 11.23
N GLY A 477 -5.90 -8.87 11.31
CA GLY A 477 -6.86 -8.93 12.41
C GLY A 477 -7.41 -7.54 12.74
N ARG A 478 -8.51 -7.51 13.51
CA ARG A 478 -9.22 -6.27 13.88
C ARG A 478 -9.16 -5.92 15.37
N SER A 479 -8.49 -6.73 16.18
CA SER A 479 -8.37 -6.49 17.62
C SER A 479 -6.92 -6.51 18.03
N GLN A 480 -6.40 -5.33 18.40
CA GLN A 480 -5.08 -5.20 18.98
C GLN A 480 -5.00 -5.96 20.31
N ALA A 481 -6.08 -5.98 21.09
CA ALA A 481 -6.15 -6.75 22.32
C ALA A 481 -5.97 -8.26 22.05
N THR A 482 -6.55 -8.79 20.97
CA THR A 482 -6.31 -10.18 20.56
C THR A 482 -4.85 -10.43 20.20
N PHE A 483 -4.22 -9.58 19.38
CA PHE A 483 -2.81 -9.69 19.04
C PHE A 483 -1.89 -9.62 20.27
N ASP A 484 -2.09 -8.63 21.14
CA ASP A 484 -1.28 -8.46 22.34
C ASP A 484 -1.44 -9.65 23.30
N SER A 485 -2.67 -10.16 23.45
CA SER A 485 -2.92 -11.35 24.27
C SER A 485 -2.28 -12.63 23.70
N PHE A 486 -2.23 -12.78 22.37
CA PHE A 486 -1.56 -13.88 21.69
C PHE A 486 -0.06 -13.84 21.99
N CYS A 487 0.56 -12.68 21.75
CA CYS A 487 1.97 -12.48 22.03
C CYS A 487 2.30 -12.81 23.50
N LEU A 488 1.50 -12.31 24.47
CA LEU A 488 1.71 -12.57 25.91
C LEU A 488 1.62 -14.07 26.23
N HIS A 489 0.69 -14.77 25.60
CA HIS A 489 0.54 -16.21 25.78
C HIS A 489 1.76 -16.99 25.26
N VAL A 490 2.21 -16.68 24.05
CA VAL A 490 3.42 -17.28 23.45
C VAL A 490 4.65 -17.02 24.34
N LYS A 491 4.82 -15.77 24.81
CA LYS A 491 5.92 -15.40 25.71
C LYS A 491 5.91 -16.17 27.03
N SER A 492 4.73 -16.37 27.62
CA SER A 492 4.60 -17.16 28.86
C SER A 492 5.00 -18.62 28.66
N LYS A 493 4.60 -19.23 27.53
CA LYS A 493 4.98 -20.61 27.16
C LYS A 493 6.47 -20.72 26.84
N TRP A 494 7.05 -19.71 26.20
CA TRP A 494 8.49 -19.62 25.94
C TRP A 494 9.30 -19.58 27.23
N GLY A 495 8.92 -18.74 28.19
CA GLY A 495 9.62 -18.60 29.48
C GLY A 495 9.62 -19.87 30.32
N ALA A 496 8.51 -20.61 30.35
CA ALA A 496 8.42 -21.88 31.08
C ALA A 496 9.42 -22.94 30.58
N ARG A 497 9.84 -22.87 29.32
CA ARG A 497 10.82 -23.79 28.71
C ARG A 497 12.27 -23.47 29.00
N ARG A 498 12.62 -22.25 29.43
CA ARG A 498 14.01 -21.94 29.85
C ARG A 498 14.30 -22.39 31.28
N ILE A 499 13.27 -22.79 32.03
CA ILE A 499 13.35 -23.23 33.43
C ILE A 499 13.39 -24.77 33.52
N GLN A 500 12.96 -25.46 32.46
CA GLN A 500 13.13 -26.90 32.25
C GLN A 500 14.41 -27.16 31.48
#